data_AF-A0A350ERS7-F1
#
_entry.id   AF-A0A350ERS7-F1
#
_cell.length_a   1.000
_cell.length_b   1.000
_cell.length_c   1.000
_cell.angle_alpha   90.00
_cell.angle_beta   90.00
_cell.angle_gamma   90.00
#
_symmetry.space_group_name_H-M   'P 1'
#
loop_
_entity.id
_entity.type
_entity.pdbx_description
1 polymer ?
#
loop_
_entity_poly.entity_id
_entity_poly.type
_entity_poly.pdbx_seq_one_letter_code
_entity_poly.pdbx_strand_id
1 'polypeptide(L)'
;RGAIRNPWLFGQIRDHLAGNPVTLPTGRDVLAYLHDLFESTKLENYEERGHVTHMKKYLNYVGVGIDPEAGFLHAMRRATTAAEYFRICTEFLDHDEPMPLEPFDLKLGERDIVAGVMR
;
A
#
# COMPACT_ATOMS: atom_id res chain seq x y z
N ARG A 1 9.56 9.06 -4.77
CA ARG A 1 8.83 8.20 -3.78
C ARG A 1 7.99 7.09 -4.45
N GLY A 2 7.87 7.05 -5.79
CA GLY A 2 7.07 6.03 -6.50
C GLY A 2 7.45 4.58 -6.23
N ALA A 3 8.73 4.28 -6.01
CA ALA A 3 9.19 2.90 -5.74
C ALA A 3 8.66 2.29 -4.43
N ILE A 4 8.36 3.10 -3.40
CA ILE A 4 7.76 2.59 -2.14
C ILE A 4 6.27 2.27 -2.34
N ARG A 5 5.61 2.99 -3.27
CA ARG A 5 4.19 2.81 -3.60
C ARG A 5 3.96 1.63 -4.54
N ASN A 6 4.88 1.43 -5.48
CA ASN A 6 4.80 0.39 -6.49
C ASN A 6 6.16 -0.34 -6.54
N PRO A 7 6.30 -1.46 -5.81
CA PRO A 7 7.48 -2.32 -5.85
C PRO A 7 7.83 -2.83 -7.26
N TRP A 8 6.83 -2.97 -8.13
CA TRP A 8 6.99 -3.44 -9.51
C TRP A 8 7.53 -2.36 -10.46
N LEU A 9 7.60 -1.09 -10.04
CA LEU A 9 7.98 0.05 -10.89
C LEU A 9 9.29 -0.19 -11.66
N PHE A 10 10.30 -0.80 -11.04
CA PHE A 10 11.56 -1.09 -11.73
C PHE A 10 11.44 -2.17 -12.80
N GLY A 11 10.58 -3.18 -12.58
CA GLY A 11 10.25 -4.17 -13.62
C GLY A 11 9.51 -3.51 -14.77
N GLN A 12 8.50 -2.72 -14.45
CA GLN A 12 7.69 -1.98 -15.42
C GLN A 12 8.53 -1.01 -16.27
N ILE A 13 9.50 -0.31 -15.67
CA ILE A 13 10.45 0.53 -16.41
C ILE A 13 11.30 -0.31 -17.37
N ARG A 14 11.81 -1.48 -16.94
CA ARG A 14 12.60 -2.35 -17.81
C ARG A 14 11.77 -2.88 -18.98
N ASP A 15 10.55 -3.32 -18.72
CA ASP A 15 9.65 -3.81 -19.76
C ASP A 15 9.33 -2.71 -20.77
N HIS A 16 9.01 -1.51 -20.28
CA HIS A 16 8.75 -0.35 -21.13
C HIS A 16 9.95 0.01 -22.01
N LEU A 17 11.16 0.06 -21.44
CA LEU A 17 12.39 0.37 -22.20
C LEU A 17 12.76 -0.71 -23.22
N ALA A 18 12.33 -1.96 -22.99
CA ALA A 18 12.52 -3.07 -23.93
C ALA A 18 11.42 -3.16 -25.01
N GLY A 19 10.39 -2.31 -24.95
CA GLY A 19 9.23 -2.38 -25.85
C GLY A 19 8.25 -3.51 -25.52
N ASN A 20 8.37 -4.12 -24.34
CA ASN A 20 7.45 -5.15 -23.85
C ASN A 20 6.18 -4.51 -23.26
N PRO A 21 5.03 -5.22 -23.28
CA PRO A 21 3.86 -4.80 -22.51
C PRO A 21 4.18 -4.72 -21.02
N VAL A 22 3.78 -3.62 -20.38
CA VAL A 22 3.95 -3.43 -18.93
C VAL A 22 2.87 -4.19 -18.19
N THR A 23 3.26 -5.15 -17.35
CA THR A 23 2.33 -5.87 -16.48
C THR A 23 2.05 -5.07 -15.20
N LEU A 24 0.76 -4.92 -14.88
CA LEU A 24 0.32 -4.33 -13.61
C LEU A 24 0.14 -5.44 -12.56
N PRO A 25 0.47 -5.18 -11.29
CA PRO A 25 0.14 -6.12 -10.22
C PRO A 25 -1.36 -6.27 -10.08
N THR A 26 -1.82 -7.43 -9.63
CA THR A 26 -3.21 -7.65 -9.20
C THR A 26 -3.41 -7.21 -7.75
N GLY A 27 -4.66 -7.15 -7.29
CA GLY A 27 -4.96 -6.99 -5.87
C GLY A 27 -4.22 -8.00 -5.00
N ARG A 28 -4.25 -9.29 -5.37
CA ARG A 28 -3.56 -10.35 -4.63
C ARG A 28 -2.04 -10.17 -4.60
N ASP A 29 -1.43 -9.64 -5.65
CA ASP A 29 0.01 -9.32 -5.65
C ASP A 29 0.33 -8.20 -4.64
N VAL A 30 -0.52 -7.17 -4.55
CA VAL A 30 -0.42 -6.09 -3.56
C VAL A 30 -0.63 -6.63 -2.15
N LEU A 31 -1.61 -7.51 -1.95
CA LEU A 31 -1.87 -8.16 -0.67
C LEU A 31 -0.66 -8.98 -0.20
N ALA A 32 -0.09 -9.81 -1.08
CA ALA A 32 1.10 -10.60 -0.79
C ALA A 32 2.29 -9.71 -0.41
N TYR A 33 2.51 -8.63 -1.16
CA TYR A 33 3.54 -7.65 -0.83
C TYR A 33 3.34 -7.02 0.57
N LEU A 34 2.11 -6.69 0.97
CA LEU A 34 1.85 -6.15 2.31
C LEU A 34 2.12 -7.18 3.41
N HIS A 35 1.85 -8.46 3.17
CA HIS A 35 2.24 -9.54 4.07
C HIS A 35 3.76 -9.66 4.22
N ASP A 36 4.50 -9.68 3.10
CA ASP A 36 5.95 -9.76 3.11
C ASP A 36 6.59 -8.54 3.80
N LEU A 37 6.03 -7.35 3.57
CA LEU A 37 6.47 -6.13 4.23
C LEU A 37 6.21 -6.17 5.75
N PHE A 38 5.06 -6.71 6.17
CA PHE A 38 4.72 -6.85 7.58
C PHE A 38 5.69 -7.79 8.30
N GLU A 39 6.00 -8.96 7.72
CA GLU A 39 6.91 -9.92 8.32
C GLU A 39 8.37 -9.45 8.28
N SER A 40 8.83 -8.86 7.18
CA SER A 40 10.21 -8.40 7.04
C SER A 40 10.58 -7.22 7.95
N THR A 41 9.59 -6.45 8.40
CA THR A 41 9.80 -5.30 9.30
C THR A 41 9.60 -5.64 10.78
N LYS A 42 9.28 -6.90 11.09
CA LYS A 42 9.03 -7.37 12.45
C LYS A 42 10.31 -7.33 13.29
N LEU A 43 10.23 -6.73 14.47
CA LEU A 43 11.34 -6.63 15.43
C LEU A 43 11.29 -7.75 16.48
N GLU A 44 12.46 -8.13 17.03
CA GLU A 44 12.57 -9.19 18.06
C GLU A 44 11.74 -8.90 19.32
N ASN A 45 11.71 -7.65 19.78
CA ASN A 45 10.92 -7.22 20.94
C ASN A 45 9.53 -6.74 20.51
N TYR A 46 8.75 -7.67 19.95
CA TYR A 46 7.49 -7.40 19.27
C TYR A 46 6.40 -6.87 20.22
N GLU A 47 5.95 -5.63 19.98
CA GLU A 47 4.69 -5.10 20.47
C GLU A 47 3.78 -4.87 19.27
N GLU A 48 2.66 -5.60 19.22
CA GLU A 48 1.79 -5.71 18.05
C GLU A 48 1.27 -4.34 17.59
N ARG A 49 0.80 -3.51 18.51
CA ARG A 49 0.20 -2.22 18.19
C ARG A 49 1.25 -1.25 17.64
N GLY A 50 2.45 -1.27 18.20
CA GLY A 50 3.62 -0.53 17.72
C GLY A 50 4.00 -0.95 16.31
N HIS A 51 3.97 -2.25 16.02
CA HIS A 51 4.25 -2.77 14.68
C HIS A 51 3.18 -2.36 13.66
N VAL A 52 1.90 -2.50 13.99
CA VAL A 52 0.80 -1.99 13.16
C VAL A 52 0.93 -0.49 12.91
N THR A 53 1.35 0.28 13.92
CA THR A 53 1.59 1.72 13.79
C THR A 53 2.79 2.02 12.88
N HIS A 54 3.84 1.22 12.93
CA HIS A 54 4.96 1.27 11.97
C HIS A 54 4.46 1.00 10.55
N MET A 55 3.67 -0.05 10.36
CA MET A 55 3.11 -0.45 9.06
C MET A 55 2.24 0.62 8.40
N LYS A 56 1.46 1.37 9.18
CA LYS A 56 0.66 2.49 8.67
C LYS A 56 1.51 3.58 7.97
N LYS A 57 2.80 3.72 8.32
CA LYS A 57 3.69 4.68 7.63
C LYS A 57 3.90 4.30 6.17
N TYR A 58 4.00 3.00 5.85
CA TYR A 58 4.12 2.52 4.47
C TYR A 58 2.80 2.69 3.72
N LEU A 59 1.66 2.52 4.39
CA LEU A 59 0.33 2.72 3.80
C LEU A 59 0.08 4.15 3.32
N ASN A 60 0.76 5.17 3.87
CA ASN A 60 0.70 6.52 3.32
C ASN A 60 1.25 6.62 1.88
N TYR A 61 2.04 5.64 1.45
CA TYR A 61 2.59 5.58 0.09
C TYR A 61 1.77 4.69 -0.83
N VAL A 62 1.51 3.44 -0.41
CA VAL A 62 0.80 2.44 -1.23
C VAL A 62 -0.71 2.62 -1.18
N GLY A 63 -1.27 3.01 -0.03
CA GLY A 63 -2.71 3.06 0.19
C GLY A 63 -3.46 4.14 -0.59
N VAL A 64 -2.76 5.18 -1.07
CA VAL A 64 -3.38 6.22 -1.93
C VAL A 64 -3.69 5.72 -3.34
N GLY A 65 -3.15 4.56 -3.74
CA GLY A 65 -3.43 3.92 -5.03
C GLY A 65 -4.29 2.65 -4.92
N ILE A 66 -4.87 2.38 -3.74
CA ILE A 66 -5.69 1.18 -3.50
C ILE A 66 -7.17 1.45 -3.74
N ASP A 67 -7.68 2.56 -3.23
CA ASP A 67 -9.12 2.84 -3.23
C ASP A 67 -9.39 4.33 -3.53
N PRO A 68 -10.18 4.64 -4.58
CA PRO A 68 -10.52 6.01 -4.94
C PRO A 68 -11.37 6.74 -3.89
N GLU A 69 -12.08 6.01 -3.03
CA GLU A 69 -12.99 6.60 -2.03
C GLU A 69 -12.31 6.84 -0.66
N ALA A 70 -11.02 6.56 -0.54
CA ALA A 70 -10.24 6.61 0.69
C ALA A 70 -10.79 5.73 1.85
N GLY A 71 -11.72 4.81 1.59
CA GLY A 71 -12.25 3.83 2.52
C GLY A 71 -11.15 2.93 3.09
N PHE A 72 -10.23 2.46 2.24
CA PHE A 72 -9.07 1.67 2.68
C PHE A 72 -8.24 2.41 3.74
N LEU A 73 -7.80 3.63 3.42
CA LEU A 73 -6.99 4.45 4.35
C LEU A 73 -7.80 4.82 5.60
N HIS A 74 -9.10 5.10 5.45
CA HIS A 74 -9.98 5.38 6.57
C HIS A 74 -10.07 4.20 7.54
N ALA A 75 -10.31 2.99 7.04
CA ALA A 75 -10.31 1.76 7.83
C ALA A 75 -8.96 1.52 8.51
N MET A 76 -7.86 1.66 7.76
CA MET A 76 -6.51 1.42 8.27
C MET A 76 -6.09 2.36 9.39
N ARG A 77 -6.56 3.62 9.41
CA ARG A 77 -6.30 4.55 10.53
C ARG A 77 -6.74 3.97 11.87
N ARG A 78 -7.84 3.21 11.91
CA ARG A 78 -8.43 2.64 13.14
C ARG A 78 -7.89 1.27 13.53
N ALA A 79 -7.23 0.55 12.62
CA ALA A 79 -6.68 -0.78 12.93
C ALA A 79 -5.65 -0.70 14.07
N THR A 80 -5.74 -1.58 15.06
CA THR A 80 -4.82 -1.63 16.20
C THR A 80 -4.12 -2.97 16.35
N THR A 81 -4.64 -4.01 15.70
CA THR A 81 -4.10 -5.38 15.72
C THR A 81 -3.68 -5.82 14.32
N ALA A 82 -2.81 -6.83 14.24
CA ALA A 82 -2.40 -7.43 12.98
C ALA A 82 -3.62 -8.08 12.28
N ALA A 83 -4.50 -8.70 13.06
CA ALA A 83 -5.73 -9.29 12.54
C ALA A 83 -6.65 -8.26 11.86
N GLU A 84 -6.87 -7.09 12.48
CA GLU A 84 -7.64 -6.01 11.86
C GLU A 84 -6.96 -5.47 10.60
N TYR A 85 -5.63 -5.28 10.65
CA TYR A 85 -4.84 -4.83 9.51
C TYR A 85 -5.02 -5.76 8.31
N PHE A 86 -4.78 -7.06 8.48
CA PHE A 86 -4.89 -8.02 7.39
C PHE A 86 -6.32 -8.21 6.92
N ARG A 87 -7.31 -8.20 7.82
CA ARG A 87 -8.73 -8.25 7.42
C ARG A 87 -9.09 -7.09 6.48
N ILE A 88 -8.62 -5.87 6.79
CA ILE A 88 -8.83 -4.71 5.92
C ILE A 88 -8.06 -4.85 4.61
N CYS A 89 -6.80 -5.33 4.63
CA CYS A 89 -6.08 -5.59 3.37
C CYS A 89 -6.85 -6.56 2.46
N THR A 90 -7.30 -7.70 2.99
CA THR A 90 -8.06 -8.70 2.24
C THR A 90 -9.36 -8.14 1.67
N GLU A 91 -10.11 -7.35 2.45
CA GLU A 91 -11.38 -6.75 2.02
C GLU A 91 -11.23 -5.88 0.76
N PHE A 92 -10.09 -5.21 0.59
CA PHE A 92 -9.84 -4.31 -0.53
C PHE A 92 -8.97 -4.91 -1.64
N LEU A 93 -8.20 -5.95 -1.36
CA LEU A 93 -7.15 -6.46 -2.26
C LEU A 93 -7.32 -7.92 -2.65
N ASP A 94 -8.31 -8.66 -2.13
CA ASP A 94 -8.51 -10.07 -2.50
C ASP A 94 -9.24 -10.25 -3.84
N HIS A 95 -8.62 -9.71 -4.89
CA HIS A 95 -9.11 -9.77 -6.27
C HIS A 95 -7.97 -9.87 -7.27
N ASP A 96 -8.29 -10.35 -8.47
CA ASP A 96 -7.33 -10.51 -9.56
C ASP A 96 -7.33 -9.32 -10.55
N GLU A 97 -8.08 -8.25 -10.25
CA GLU A 97 -8.11 -7.04 -11.07
C GLU A 97 -6.74 -6.31 -11.06
N PRO A 98 -6.27 -5.82 -12.22
CA PRO A 98 -5.04 -5.05 -12.32
C PRO A 98 -5.10 -3.73 -11.53
N MET A 99 -4.04 -3.43 -10.79
CA MET A 99 -3.89 -2.22 -9.98
C MET A 99 -2.73 -1.36 -10.52
N PRO A 100 -3.02 -0.20 -11.14
CA PRO A 100 -1.98 0.73 -11.58
C PRO A 100 -1.12 1.30 -10.43
N LEU A 101 -1.69 1.33 -9.21
CA LEU A 101 -1.09 1.94 -8.02
C LEU A 101 -0.68 3.41 -8.21
N GLU A 102 -1.35 4.10 -9.13
CA GLU A 102 -1.28 5.54 -9.25
C GLU A 102 -2.11 6.20 -8.14
N PRO A 103 -1.67 7.32 -7.55
CA PRO A 103 -2.44 7.99 -6.52
C PRO A 103 -3.77 8.51 -7.06
N PHE A 104 -4.86 8.21 -6.35
CA PHE A 104 -6.13 8.89 -6.57
C PHE A 104 -6.07 10.33 -6.03
N ASP A 105 -6.88 11.23 -6.59
CA ASP A 105 -7.06 12.59 -6.08
C ASP A 105 -7.97 12.57 -4.84
N LEU A 106 -7.40 12.08 -3.73
CA LEU A 106 -8.12 11.95 -2.48
C LEU A 106 -8.23 13.32 -1.79
N LYS A 107 -9.45 13.73 -1.43
CA LYS A 107 -9.69 14.86 -0.52
C LYS A 107 -9.25 14.50 0.89
N LEU A 108 -7.96 14.62 1.12
CA LEU A 108 -7.31 14.35 2.38
C LEU A 108 -7.49 15.56 3.32
N GLY A 109 -7.85 15.30 4.58
CA GLY A 109 -8.08 16.34 5.59
C GLY A 109 -6.79 17.05 5.99
N GLU A 110 -6.86 18.20 6.66
CA GLU A 110 -5.69 19.03 7.00
C GLU A 110 -4.55 18.34 7.78
N ARG A 111 -4.81 17.16 8.37
CA ARG A 111 -3.81 16.35 9.11
C ARG A 111 -3.24 15.19 8.30
N ASP A 112 -3.74 14.98 7.09
CA ASP A 112 -3.29 13.92 6.20
C ASP A 112 -2.06 14.41 5.43
N ILE A 113 -0.88 14.15 5.99
CA ILE A 113 0.38 14.42 5.30
C ILE A 113 0.56 13.36 4.23
N VAL A 114 0.16 13.66 2.99
CA VAL A 114 0.64 12.89 1.84
C VAL A 114 2.13 13.10 1.74
N ALA A 115 2.85 12.03 1.98
CA ALA A 115 4.28 12.02 1.93
C ALA A 115 4.73 12.18 0.45
N GLY A 116 4.87 13.44 -0.02
CA GLY A 116 5.36 13.76 -1.37
C GLY A 116 4.62 14.89 -2.10
N VAL A 117 3.57 15.47 -1.51
CA VAL A 117 2.98 16.71 -2.02
C VAL A 117 3.78 17.88 -1.43
N MET A 118 4.68 18.45 -2.22
CA MET A 118 5.15 19.80 -1.94
C MET A 118 4.00 20.75 -2.28
N ARG A 119 3.57 21.55 -1.30
CA ARG A 119 2.82 22.78 -1.57
C ARG A 119 3.72 23.77 -2.31
#